data_AF-A0A7S2K4A9-F1
#
_entry.id   AF-A0A7S2K4A9-F1
#
_cell.length_a   1.000
_cell.length_b   1.000
_cell.length_c   1.000
_cell.angle_alpha   90.00
_cell.angle_beta   90.00
_cell.angle_gamma   90.00
#
_symmetry.space_group_name_H-M   'P 1'
#
loop_
_entity.id
_entity.type
_entity.pdbx_description
1 polymer ?
#
loop_
_entity_poly.entity_id
_entity_poly.type
_entity_poly.pdbx_seq_one_letter_code
_entity_poly.pdbx_strand_id
1 'polypeptide(L)'
;MLGSRADIWLFQKRLSQLSSSALAFWELPQAKTRSKNGSKTNVGTKATTLVINPERSGFLEVWDMVTMIALVFVALVAPIQVAMFEAEFGPLFVVNCLVDLLFLMDLVLQFFIMFPKKTNFGYALEHDHGNIVRHYLKTWFIIDFISLIPFDLVGMLSRSEQMKKMKAVKVIRLLRLLKLVRVLKASRLFRRFELRMSITYGTFALMKFFCILLLITHWLANMWALTLVLVEEEDGFPRWIDDFDALDKNVAVKTRDSPVKIYLTCLYFTAYTITSVGYGDIGPKNIIETVVCTVMLVISGISWAVVLGQVCGTIANLNPDEQAFRAVMDELNFMMSDRVMPPEMRRRLRSFFLSNKLAQRRARHMRVIDAMSPGLQGEVVMELNSVFVQKISLLKAILHESEVSNRGSYYYSFVVSVSMALRTAFHAQGEVFGTCQTLYFLSRGLVSKRKGLYSAGAVWGVDFLLSDLRLLEPFQSLALTYVEVMSLTREAFFELVESYTDRCPGLEQKVRWFCCWLAVQRGISLEAQRRRRLIARSKRIEELRNLSESDSKSGGMEHFPSESSPTS
;
A
#
# COMPACT_ATOMS: atom_id res chain seq x y z
N MET A 1 28.24 -11.50 10.46
CA MET A 1 28.81 -11.39 11.82
C MET A 1 30.06 -10.54 11.68
N LEU A 2 30.25 -9.37 12.27
CA LEU A 2 29.69 -8.72 13.46
C LEU A 2 29.22 -7.30 13.10
N GLY A 3 27.94 -7.00 13.31
CA GLY A 3 27.47 -5.61 13.39
C GLY A 3 27.96 -5.02 14.71
N SER A 4 28.57 -3.84 14.63
CA SER A 4 29.20 -3.16 15.76
C SER A 4 28.19 -2.89 16.87
N ARG A 5 28.62 -2.97 18.14
CA ARG A 5 27.82 -2.53 19.31
C ARG A 5 27.29 -1.09 19.15
N ALA A 6 27.93 -0.27 18.31
CA ALA A 6 27.46 1.08 17.99
C ALA A 6 26.16 1.10 17.17
N ASP A 7 25.94 0.11 16.29
CA ASP A 7 24.76 0.04 15.42
C ASP A 7 23.51 -0.39 16.21
N ILE A 8 23.69 -1.29 17.19
CA ILE A 8 22.62 -1.72 18.11
C ILE A 8 22.24 -0.56 19.04
N TRP A 9 23.22 0.23 19.50
CA TRP A 9 22.95 1.41 20.33
C TRP A 9 22.24 2.53 19.57
N LEU A 10 22.63 2.79 18.31
CA LEU A 10 21.96 3.76 17.42
C LEU A 10 20.52 3.35 17.10
N PHE A 11 20.26 2.05 16.93
CA PHE A 11 18.92 1.51 16.69
C PHE A 11 18.03 1.63 17.94
N GLN A 12 18.55 1.30 19.13
CA GLN A 12 17.82 1.47 20.40
C GLN A 12 17.54 2.95 20.71
N LYS A 13 18.47 3.85 20.40
CA LYS A 13 18.29 5.31 20.58
C LYS A 13 17.24 5.89 19.63
N ARG A 14 17.13 5.37 18.40
CA ARG A 14 16.04 5.74 17.46
C ARG A 14 14.68 5.21 17.91
N LEU A 15 14.62 4.01 18.50
CA LEU A 15 13.39 3.45 19.06
C LEU A 15 12.91 4.22 20.30
N SER A 16 13.82 4.67 21.18
CA SER A 16 13.44 5.49 22.34
C SER A 16 13.06 6.94 21.97
N GLN A 17 13.61 7.49 20.88
CA GLN A 17 13.14 8.77 20.32
C GLN A 17 11.77 8.65 19.66
N LEU A 18 11.45 7.51 19.03
CA LEU A 18 10.11 7.24 18.47
C LEU A 18 9.05 7.02 19.56
N SER A 19 9.38 6.37 20.67
CA SER A 19 8.44 6.23 21.80
C SER A 19 8.20 7.56 22.53
N SER A 20 9.24 8.40 22.65
CA SER A 20 9.12 9.72 23.30
C SER A 20 8.36 10.73 22.44
N SER A 21 8.44 10.64 21.11
CA SER A 21 7.65 11.47 20.18
C SER A 21 6.20 10.99 20.05
N ALA A 22 5.94 9.69 20.20
CA ALA A 22 4.57 9.15 20.30
C ALA A 22 3.86 9.57 21.61
N LEU A 23 4.61 9.69 22.72
CA LEU A 23 4.07 10.19 24.00
C LEU A 23 3.89 11.72 24.01
N ALA A 24 4.75 12.48 23.31
CA ALA A 24 4.60 13.93 23.17
C ALA A 24 3.42 14.35 22.28
N PHE A 25 2.88 13.44 21.45
CA PHE A 25 1.67 13.68 20.64
C PHE A 25 0.37 13.61 21.47
N TRP A 26 0.44 13.11 22.72
CA TRP A 26 -0.72 12.96 23.61
C TRP A 26 -1.04 14.24 24.41
N GLU A 27 -0.12 15.21 24.50
CA GLU A 27 -0.33 16.46 25.22
C GLU A 27 -0.45 17.65 24.26
N LEU A 28 -1.63 17.82 23.64
CA LEU A 28 -2.06 19.12 23.12
C LEU A 28 -3.17 19.69 24.01
N PRO A 29 -3.09 21.00 24.36
CA PRO A 29 -4.04 21.63 25.28
C PRO A 29 -5.44 21.68 24.67
N GLN A 30 -6.44 21.36 25.50
CA GLN A 30 -7.85 21.60 25.13
C GLN A 30 -8.08 23.09 24.86
N ALA A 31 -8.15 23.44 23.58
CA ALA A 31 -8.55 24.76 23.12
C ALA A 31 -10.02 25.00 23.51
N LYS A 32 -10.23 25.79 24.58
CA LYS A 32 -11.53 26.40 24.90
C LYS A 32 -11.87 27.43 23.82
N THR A 33 -12.57 27.01 22.77
CA THR A 33 -13.25 27.94 21.86
C THR A 33 -14.53 28.46 22.51
N ARG A 34 -14.44 29.67 23.07
CA ARG A 34 -15.60 30.43 23.54
C ARG A 34 -16.33 31.02 22.34
N SER A 35 -17.28 30.28 21.77
CA SER A 35 -18.23 30.81 20.79
C SER A 35 -19.44 31.41 21.51
N LYS A 36 -19.54 32.74 21.50
CA LYS A 36 -20.79 33.47 21.75
C LYS A 36 -21.43 33.70 20.38
N ASN A 37 -22.50 32.96 20.07
CA ASN A 37 -23.74 33.47 19.46
C ASN A 37 -24.64 32.30 19.07
N GLY A 38 -25.93 32.43 19.43
CA GLY A 38 -26.91 31.37 19.37
C GLY A 38 -27.43 31.05 17.97
N SER A 39 -27.65 29.76 17.74
CA SER A 39 -28.96 29.28 17.31
C SER A 39 -29.17 27.91 17.94
N LYS A 40 -30.26 27.76 18.71
CA LYS A 40 -30.62 26.51 19.36
C LYS A 40 -31.29 25.61 18.32
N THR A 41 -30.54 24.69 17.73
CA THR A 41 -31.10 23.45 17.21
C THR A 41 -30.74 22.34 18.19
N ASN A 42 -31.65 22.08 19.12
CA ASN A 42 -31.55 20.97 20.07
C ASN A 42 -31.73 19.65 19.32
N VAL A 43 -30.66 19.10 18.75
CA VAL A 43 -30.52 17.66 18.60
C VAL A 43 -29.61 17.20 19.74
N GLY A 44 -30.23 17.04 20.92
CA GLY A 44 -29.56 16.50 22.09
C GLY A 44 -29.31 15.01 21.91
N THR A 45 -28.19 14.65 21.27
CA THR A 45 -27.63 13.30 21.41
C THR A 45 -27.07 13.19 22.82
N LYS A 46 -27.87 12.61 23.72
CA LYS A 46 -27.36 12.08 24.99
C LYS A 46 -26.26 11.08 24.65
N ALA A 47 -25.00 11.46 24.86
CA ALA A 47 -23.88 10.53 24.81
C ALA A 47 -24.07 9.55 25.98
N THR A 48 -24.73 8.43 25.73
CA THR A 48 -24.78 7.33 26.70
C THR A 48 -23.38 6.76 26.79
N THR A 49 -22.73 6.98 27.92
CA THR A 49 -21.32 6.66 28.26
C THR A 49 -20.96 5.18 28.18
N LEU A 50 -21.88 4.32 27.77
CA LEU A 50 -21.79 2.86 27.86
C LEU A 50 -21.48 2.17 26.51
N VAL A 51 -21.31 2.92 25.42
CA VAL A 51 -21.20 2.36 24.07
C VAL A 51 -19.81 2.63 23.47
N ILE A 52 -19.21 1.59 22.90
CA ILE A 52 -17.85 1.58 22.35
C ILE A 52 -17.87 1.85 20.86
N ASN A 53 -17.15 2.90 20.44
CA ASN A 53 -16.93 3.19 19.03
C ASN A 53 -15.80 2.30 18.46
N PRO A 54 -16.09 1.46 17.45
CA PRO A 54 -15.10 0.52 16.89
C PRO A 54 -13.99 1.17 16.05
N GLU A 55 -14.16 2.41 15.62
CA GLU A 55 -13.19 3.15 14.78
C GLU A 55 -12.19 3.96 15.61
N ARG A 56 -12.56 4.37 16.83
CA ARG A 56 -11.72 5.22 17.69
C ARG A 56 -11.08 4.49 18.87
N SER A 57 -11.59 3.31 19.24
CA SER A 57 -11.14 2.61 20.45
C SER A 57 -9.93 1.71 20.18
N GLY A 58 -8.75 2.12 20.67
CA GLY A 58 -7.54 1.29 20.65
C GLY A 58 -7.65 0.04 21.53
N PHE A 59 -8.53 0.04 22.55
CA PHE A 59 -8.84 -1.17 23.33
C PHE A 59 -9.50 -2.24 22.46
N LEU A 60 -10.49 -1.86 21.64
CA LEU A 60 -11.19 -2.82 20.79
C LEU A 60 -10.27 -3.38 19.71
N GLU A 61 -9.28 -2.60 19.26
CA GLU A 61 -8.24 -3.08 18.35
C GLU A 61 -7.43 -4.24 18.93
N VAL A 62 -6.89 -4.06 20.14
CA VAL A 62 -6.14 -5.11 20.82
C VAL A 62 -7.05 -6.30 21.12
N TRP A 63 -8.30 -6.05 21.52
CA TRP A 63 -9.29 -7.09 21.77
C TRP A 63 -9.63 -7.91 20.52
N ASP A 64 -9.86 -7.25 19.38
CA ASP A 64 -10.12 -7.92 18.09
C ASP A 64 -8.90 -8.77 17.68
N MET A 65 -7.66 -8.32 17.94
CA MET A 65 -6.46 -9.13 17.70
C MET A 65 -6.37 -10.36 18.62
N VAL A 66 -6.63 -10.18 19.92
CA VAL A 66 -6.62 -11.26 20.91
C VAL A 66 -7.69 -12.31 20.60
N THR A 67 -8.92 -11.88 20.26
CA THR A 67 -10.00 -12.78 19.86
C THR A 67 -9.70 -13.50 18.55
N MET A 68 -9.03 -12.84 17.58
CA MET A 68 -8.56 -13.51 16.36
C MET A 68 -7.55 -14.63 16.66
N ILE A 69 -6.59 -14.40 17.56
CA ILE A 69 -5.64 -15.45 17.98
C ILE A 69 -6.38 -16.60 18.66
N ALA A 70 -7.33 -16.30 19.54
CA ALA A 70 -8.16 -17.32 20.19
C ALA A 70 -9.00 -18.12 19.18
N LEU A 71 -9.50 -17.49 18.10
CA LEU A 71 -10.21 -18.17 17.02
C LEU A 71 -9.31 -19.13 16.25
N VAL A 72 -8.07 -18.73 15.95
CA VAL A 72 -7.08 -19.62 15.31
C VAL A 72 -6.78 -20.81 16.21
N PHE A 73 -6.60 -20.59 17.51
CA PHE A 73 -6.44 -21.67 18.48
C PHE A 73 -7.61 -22.66 18.44
N VAL A 74 -8.85 -22.18 18.52
CA VAL A 74 -10.04 -23.06 18.47
C VAL A 74 -10.12 -23.81 17.14
N ALA A 75 -9.85 -23.14 16.02
CA ALA A 75 -9.93 -23.73 14.69
C ALA A 75 -8.93 -24.87 14.46
N LEU A 76 -7.77 -24.82 15.13
CA LEU A 76 -6.73 -25.86 15.05
C LEU A 76 -6.89 -26.93 16.13
N VAL A 77 -7.20 -26.53 17.36
CA VAL A 77 -7.11 -27.42 18.52
C VAL A 77 -8.41 -28.21 18.74
N ALA A 78 -9.59 -27.63 18.48
CA ALA A 78 -10.84 -28.32 18.74
C ALA A 78 -11.01 -29.61 17.89
N PRO A 79 -10.71 -29.62 16.57
CA PRO A 79 -10.78 -30.84 15.77
C PRO A 79 -9.81 -31.93 16.24
N ILE A 80 -8.57 -31.55 16.58
CA ILE A 80 -7.55 -32.48 17.10
C ILE A 80 -8.03 -33.11 18.40
N GLN A 81 -8.55 -32.29 19.34
CA GLN A 81 -9.06 -32.79 20.61
C GLN A 81 -10.21 -33.78 20.40
N VAL A 82 -11.15 -33.47 19.51
CA VAL A 82 -12.27 -34.36 19.22
C VAL A 82 -11.81 -35.66 18.59
N ALA A 83 -10.86 -35.63 17.64
CA ALA A 83 -10.43 -36.83 16.94
C ALA A 83 -9.50 -37.72 17.78
N MET A 84 -8.57 -37.13 18.55
CA MET A 84 -7.40 -37.88 19.07
C MET A 84 -7.23 -37.87 20.58
N PHE A 85 -7.83 -36.92 21.30
CA PHE A 85 -7.64 -36.80 22.75
C PHE A 85 -8.91 -37.15 23.52
N GLU A 86 -8.74 -37.84 24.64
CA GLU A 86 -9.80 -37.97 25.63
C GLU A 86 -9.89 -36.71 26.49
N ALA A 87 -11.05 -36.47 27.11
CA ALA A 87 -11.22 -35.33 28.01
C ALA A 87 -10.52 -35.62 29.35
N GLU A 88 -9.41 -34.95 29.60
CA GLU A 88 -8.63 -35.08 30.82
C GLU A 88 -8.36 -33.73 31.49
N PHE A 89 -8.26 -33.75 32.82
CA PHE A 89 -7.78 -32.59 33.59
C PHE A 89 -6.28 -32.42 33.34
N GLY A 90 -5.93 -31.51 32.43
CA GLY A 90 -4.54 -31.20 32.10
C GLY A 90 -4.34 -29.75 31.68
N PRO A 91 -3.11 -29.36 31.32
CA PRO A 91 -2.80 -27.99 30.90
C PRO A 91 -3.68 -27.50 29.75
N LEU A 92 -3.99 -28.38 28.80
CA LEU A 92 -4.83 -28.07 27.64
C LEU A 92 -6.29 -27.74 28.04
N PHE A 93 -6.81 -28.39 29.08
CA PHE A 93 -8.15 -28.09 29.62
C PHE A 93 -8.20 -26.70 30.25
N VAL A 94 -7.17 -26.31 31.02
CA VAL A 94 -7.07 -24.97 31.60
C VAL A 94 -7.03 -23.91 30.50
N VAL A 95 -6.22 -24.12 29.45
CA VAL A 95 -6.17 -23.21 28.30
C VAL A 95 -7.52 -23.10 27.60
N ASN A 96 -8.21 -24.22 27.36
CA ASN A 96 -9.56 -24.22 26.79
C ASN A 96 -10.54 -23.40 27.65
N CYS A 97 -10.50 -23.54 28.98
CA CYS A 97 -11.35 -22.77 29.89
C CYS A 97 -11.07 -21.26 29.81
N LEU A 98 -9.79 -20.87 29.74
CA LEU A 98 -9.40 -19.47 29.57
C LEU A 98 -9.89 -18.90 28.23
N VAL A 99 -9.78 -19.68 27.16
CA VAL A 99 -10.28 -19.31 25.83
C VAL A 99 -11.82 -19.20 25.83
N ASP A 100 -12.53 -20.11 26.49
CA ASP A 100 -13.98 -20.06 26.64
C ASP A 100 -14.43 -18.83 27.45
N LEU A 101 -13.71 -18.48 28.52
CA LEU A 101 -13.93 -17.26 29.30
C LEU A 101 -13.70 -16.00 28.44
N LEU A 102 -12.67 -16.00 27.60
CA LEU A 102 -12.39 -14.89 26.68
C LEU A 102 -13.53 -14.68 25.69
N PHE A 103 -14.08 -15.75 25.12
CA PHE A 103 -15.25 -15.65 24.24
C PHE A 103 -16.54 -15.26 24.97
N LEU A 104 -16.67 -15.61 26.26
CA LEU A 104 -17.77 -15.13 27.09
C LEU A 104 -17.67 -13.61 27.29
N MET A 105 -16.47 -13.09 27.56
CA MET A 105 -16.23 -11.65 27.63
C MET A 105 -16.50 -10.97 26.27
N ASP A 106 -16.12 -11.59 25.15
CA ASP A 106 -16.41 -11.09 23.80
C ASP A 106 -17.93 -10.99 23.53
N LEU A 107 -18.69 -12.01 23.93
CA LEU A 107 -20.16 -11.98 23.84
C LEU A 107 -20.74 -10.80 24.62
N VAL A 108 -20.26 -10.57 25.85
CA VAL A 108 -20.72 -9.44 26.67
C VAL A 108 -20.34 -8.11 26.02
N LEU A 109 -19.11 -7.99 25.52
CA LEU A 109 -18.61 -6.79 24.87
C LEU A 109 -19.44 -6.42 23.63
N GLN A 110 -19.92 -7.42 22.90
CA GLN A 110 -20.70 -7.23 21.67
C GLN A 110 -22.05 -6.51 21.89
N PHE A 111 -22.59 -6.52 23.11
CA PHE A 111 -23.76 -5.70 23.48
C PHE A 111 -23.46 -4.19 23.56
N PHE A 112 -22.20 -3.81 23.63
CA PHE A 112 -21.76 -2.42 23.78
C PHE A 112 -21.11 -1.84 22.53
N ILE A 113 -20.87 -2.63 21.47
CA ILE A 113 -20.17 -2.17 20.26
C ILE A 113 -21.16 -1.55 19.27
N MET A 114 -20.87 -0.33 18.79
CA MET A 114 -21.66 0.34 17.74
C MET A 114 -21.61 -0.46 16.42
N PHE A 115 -22.73 -0.50 15.70
CA PHE A 115 -22.80 -1.11 14.37
C PHE A 115 -23.09 -0.06 13.29
N PRO A 116 -22.56 -0.24 12.06
CA PRO A 116 -22.86 0.67 10.95
C PRO A 116 -24.29 0.45 10.46
N LYS A 117 -25.07 1.53 10.42
CA LYS A 117 -26.44 1.55 9.92
C LYS A 117 -26.51 2.41 8.66
N LYS A 118 -27.14 1.88 7.62
CA LYS A 118 -27.46 2.65 6.42
C LYS A 118 -28.60 3.61 6.75
N THR A 119 -28.36 4.89 6.54
CA THR A 119 -29.32 5.98 6.70
C THR A 119 -29.57 6.63 5.33
N ASN A 120 -30.57 7.50 5.25
CA ASN A 120 -30.83 8.30 4.04
C ASN A 120 -29.65 9.23 3.68
N PHE A 121 -28.73 9.47 4.61
CA PHE A 121 -27.56 10.34 4.45
C PHE A 121 -26.23 9.56 4.36
N GLY A 122 -26.27 8.23 4.16
CA GLY A 122 -25.08 7.38 4.10
C GLY A 122 -24.96 6.44 5.30
N TYR A 123 -23.74 6.01 5.63
CA TYR A 123 -23.50 5.13 6.78
C TYR A 123 -23.23 5.95 8.04
N ALA A 124 -23.96 5.66 9.11
CA ALA A 124 -23.72 6.23 10.43
C ALA A 124 -23.62 5.10 11.46
N LEU A 125 -22.79 5.29 12.49
CA LEU A 125 -22.73 4.37 13.63
C LEU A 125 -23.97 4.59 14.51
N GLU A 126 -24.67 3.50 14.83
CA GLU A 126 -25.80 3.54 15.77
C GLU A 126 -25.26 3.68 17.21
N HIS A 127 -25.70 4.72 17.91
CA HIS A 127 -25.26 5.04 19.28
C HIS A 127 -26.25 4.59 20.36
N ASP A 128 -27.52 4.33 20.00
CA ASP A 128 -28.54 3.91 20.96
C ASP A 128 -28.31 2.46 21.40
N HIS A 129 -28.00 2.28 22.69
CA HIS A 129 -27.77 0.97 23.30
C HIS A 129 -28.94 0.01 23.09
N GLY A 130 -30.20 0.48 23.15
CA GLY A 130 -31.37 -0.38 22.94
C GLY A 130 -31.41 -0.96 21.53
N ASN A 131 -31.01 -0.18 20.53
CA ASN A 131 -30.95 -0.64 19.13
C ASN A 131 -29.76 -1.59 18.91
N ILE A 132 -28.62 -1.36 19.57
CA ILE A 132 -27.45 -2.25 19.53
C ILE A 132 -27.82 -3.64 20.07
N VAL A 133 -28.43 -3.68 21.25
CA VAL A 133 -28.87 -4.94 21.88
C VAL A 133 -29.84 -5.71 20.98
N ARG A 134 -30.89 -5.05 20.46
CA ARG A 134 -31.87 -5.70 19.57
C ARG A 134 -31.23 -6.21 18.28
N HIS A 135 -30.33 -5.42 17.68
CA HIS A 135 -29.63 -5.81 16.46
C HIS A 135 -28.76 -7.05 16.70
N TYR A 136 -28.01 -7.07 17.80
CA TYR A 136 -27.15 -8.20 18.14
C TYR A 136 -27.94 -9.48 18.45
N LEU A 137 -29.02 -9.36 19.25
CA LEU A 137 -29.93 -10.47 19.58
C LEU A 137 -30.54 -11.12 18.32
N LYS A 138 -30.86 -10.32 17.30
CA LYS A 138 -31.47 -10.80 16.05
C LYS A 138 -30.45 -11.43 15.07
N THR A 139 -29.17 -11.09 15.17
CA THR A 139 -28.17 -11.43 14.15
C THR A 139 -27.22 -12.54 14.60
N TRP A 140 -26.35 -12.25 15.58
CA TRP A 140 -25.21 -13.11 15.91
C TRP A 140 -25.30 -13.74 17.30
N PHE A 141 -26.19 -13.26 18.17
CA PHE A 141 -26.27 -13.73 19.56
C PHE A 141 -26.48 -15.25 19.67
N ILE A 142 -27.38 -15.84 18.88
CA ILE A 142 -27.66 -17.29 18.94
C ILE A 142 -26.42 -18.10 18.59
N ILE A 143 -25.70 -17.69 17.54
CA ILE A 143 -24.45 -18.31 17.07
C ILE A 143 -23.39 -18.20 18.18
N ASP A 144 -23.23 -17.01 18.76
CA ASP A 144 -22.28 -16.74 19.83
C ASP A 144 -22.61 -17.56 21.09
N PHE A 145 -23.89 -17.63 21.48
CA PHE A 145 -24.38 -18.34 22.66
C PHE A 145 -24.21 -19.86 22.54
N ILE A 146 -24.65 -20.47 21.44
CA ILE A 146 -24.49 -21.93 21.20
C ILE A 146 -23.01 -22.30 21.23
N SER A 147 -22.16 -21.42 20.70
CA SER A 147 -20.72 -21.67 20.67
C SER A 147 -20.05 -21.65 22.04
N LEU A 148 -20.71 -21.14 23.09
CA LEU A 148 -20.17 -21.07 24.46
C LEU A 148 -20.60 -22.23 25.36
N ILE A 149 -21.44 -23.15 24.88
CA ILE A 149 -21.89 -24.28 25.68
C ILE A 149 -20.67 -25.13 26.11
N PRO A 150 -20.44 -25.33 27.42
CA PRO A 150 -19.24 -25.99 27.93
C PRO A 150 -19.36 -27.52 27.83
N PHE A 151 -19.38 -28.05 26.60
CA PHE A 151 -19.50 -29.50 26.35
C PHE A 151 -18.35 -30.32 26.95
N ASP A 152 -17.19 -29.70 27.17
CA ASP A 152 -16.04 -30.35 27.83
C ASP A 152 -16.36 -30.68 29.29
N LEU A 153 -17.01 -29.77 30.02
CA LEU A 153 -17.42 -29.98 31.41
C LEU A 153 -18.47 -31.08 31.51
N VAL A 154 -19.46 -31.08 30.60
CA VAL A 154 -20.50 -32.11 30.54
C VAL A 154 -19.88 -33.48 30.28
N GLY A 155 -18.96 -33.58 29.31
CA GLY A 155 -18.26 -34.83 28.98
C GLY A 155 -17.44 -35.40 30.14
N MET A 156 -16.84 -34.53 30.95
CA MET A 156 -16.06 -34.93 32.13
C MET A 156 -16.92 -35.38 33.31
N LEU A 157 -18.11 -34.81 33.48
CA LEU A 157 -19.06 -35.25 34.52
C LEU A 157 -19.69 -36.61 34.19
N SER A 158 -19.78 -36.98 32.92
CA SER A 158 -20.29 -38.27 32.45
C SER A 158 -19.27 -39.43 32.45
N ARG A 159 -18.18 -39.34 33.22
CA ARG A 159 -17.01 -40.26 33.15
C ARG A 159 -17.13 -41.55 34.00
N SER A 160 -18.32 -41.96 34.46
CA SER A 160 -18.43 -43.26 35.14
C SER A 160 -18.12 -44.41 34.16
N GLU A 161 -17.42 -45.45 34.63
CA GLU A 161 -16.93 -46.56 33.78
C GLU A 161 -18.05 -47.28 33.00
N GLN A 162 -19.27 -47.32 33.55
CA GLN A 162 -20.46 -47.83 32.85
C GLN A 162 -21.00 -46.88 31.77
N MET A 163 -20.75 -45.58 31.88
CA MET A 163 -21.27 -44.56 30.94
C MET A 163 -20.37 -44.38 29.72
N LYS A 164 -19.06 -44.64 29.85
CA LYS A 164 -18.07 -44.55 28.74
C LYS A 164 -18.45 -45.39 27.51
N LYS A 165 -19.14 -46.52 27.73
CA LYS A 165 -19.59 -47.44 26.68
C LYS A 165 -20.91 -47.02 26.00
N MET A 166 -21.56 -45.95 26.47
CA MET A 166 -22.82 -45.51 25.89
C MET A 166 -22.58 -44.58 24.70
N LYS A 167 -23.35 -44.80 23.62
CA LYS A 167 -23.40 -43.93 22.42
C LYS A 167 -23.52 -42.43 22.76
N ALA A 168 -24.11 -42.09 23.91
CA ALA A 168 -24.22 -40.73 24.43
C ALA A 168 -22.87 -40.03 24.65
N VAL A 169 -21.83 -40.72 25.11
CA VAL A 169 -20.49 -40.14 25.33
C VAL A 169 -19.82 -39.75 24.01
N LYS A 170 -20.03 -40.54 22.94
CA LYS A 170 -19.58 -40.21 21.58
C LYS A 170 -20.27 -38.96 21.04
N VAL A 171 -21.59 -38.86 21.23
CA VAL A 171 -22.36 -37.67 20.83
C VAL A 171 -21.85 -36.43 21.56
N ILE A 172 -21.60 -36.51 22.88
CA ILE A 172 -21.02 -35.40 23.66
C ILE A 172 -19.63 -35.01 23.14
N ARG A 173 -18.81 -35.98 22.74
CA ARG A 173 -17.48 -35.74 22.12
C ARG A 173 -17.63 -35.00 20.79
N LEU A 174 -18.57 -35.39 19.93
CA LEU A 174 -18.84 -34.73 18.64
C LEU A 174 -19.45 -33.33 18.81
N LEU A 175 -20.27 -33.09 19.83
CA LEU A 175 -20.86 -31.78 20.11
C LEU A 175 -19.79 -30.70 20.41
N ARG A 176 -18.58 -31.08 20.82
CA ARG A 176 -17.46 -30.13 20.96
C ARG A 176 -17.07 -29.47 19.63
N LEU A 177 -17.36 -30.10 18.47
CA LEU A 177 -17.16 -29.49 17.15
C LEU A 177 -18.05 -28.26 16.93
N LEU A 178 -19.13 -28.08 17.72
CA LEU A 178 -19.91 -26.84 17.70
C LEU A 178 -19.07 -25.61 18.08
N LYS A 179 -17.92 -25.78 18.77
CA LYS A 179 -16.96 -24.68 18.98
C LYS A 179 -16.41 -24.12 17.66
N LEU A 180 -16.40 -24.88 16.56
CA LEU A 180 -15.98 -24.40 15.24
C LEU A 180 -16.95 -23.36 14.66
N VAL A 181 -18.19 -23.29 15.14
CA VAL A 181 -19.14 -22.23 14.78
C VAL A 181 -18.55 -20.84 15.10
N ARG A 182 -17.65 -20.74 16.09
CA ARG A 182 -16.91 -19.49 16.40
C ARG A 182 -16.08 -19.00 15.22
N VAL A 183 -15.60 -19.86 14.34
CA VAL A 183 -14.80 -19.48 13.17
C VAL A 183 -15.60 -18.60 12.21
N LEU A 184 -16.94 -18.69 12.20
CA LEU A 184 -17.79 -17.77 11.43
C LEU A 184 -17.62 -16.31 11.88
N LYS A 185 -17.24 -16.07 13.14
CA LYS A 185 -16.91 -14.73 13.67
C LYS A 185 -15.65 -14.14 13.01
N ALA A 186 -14.76 -14.98 12.47
CA ALA A 186 -13.59 -14.47 11.76
C ALA A 186 -14.01 -13.56 10.60
N SER A 187 -15.12 -13.85 9.92
CA SER A 187 -15.64 -13.01 8.82
C SER A 187 -15.91 -11.55 9.22
N ARG A 188 -16.52 -11.32 10.40
CA ARG A 188 -16.81 -9.98 10.92
C ARG A 188 -15.54 -9.24 11.38
N LEU A 189 -14.59 -9.96 11.97
CA LEU A 189 -13.31 -9.43 12.42
C LEU A 189 -12.40 -9.10 11.22
N PHE A 190 -12.37 -9.95 10.20
CA PHE A 190 -11.60 -9.71 8.97
C PHE A 190 -12.05 -8.45 8.25
N ARG A 191 -13.36 -8.16 8.19
CA ARG A 191 -13.86 -6.92 7.58
C ARG A 191 -13.33 -5.67 8.29
N ARG A 192 -13.17 -5.71 9.60
CA ARG A 192 -12.60 -4.60 10.38
C ARG A 192 -11.08 -4.50 10.20
N PHE A 193 -10.42 -5.65 10.10
CA PHE A 193 -8.99 -5.75 9.88
C PHE A 193 -8.57 -5.29 8.47
N GLU A 194 -9.39 -5.58 7.46
CA GLU A 194 -9.18 -5.18 6.06
C GLU A 194 -9.10 -3.66 5.89
N LEU A 195 -9.85 -2.89 6.68
CA LEU A 195 -9.82 -1.43 6.65
C LEU A 195 -8.52 -0.83 7.20
N ARG A 196 -7.70 -1.60 7.92
CA ARG A 196 -6.52 -1.12 8.64
C ARG A 196 -5.20 -1.50 7.98
N MET A 197 -5.20 -2.53 7.14
CA MET A 197 -3.98 -3.02 6.52
C MET A 197 -3.68 -2.27 5.21
N SER A 198 -2.53 -1.60 5.15
CA SER A 198 -1.99 -1.01 3.92
C SER A 198 -1.32 -2.06 3.01
N ILE A 199 -1.92 -3.25 2.88
CA ILE A 199 -1.45 -4.33 1.99
C ILE A 199 -2.27 -4.28 0.71
N THR A 200 -1.63 -4.53 -0.44
CA THR A 200 -2.35 -4.64 -1.72
C THR A 200 -3.39 -5.76 -1.65
N TYR A 201 -4.57 -5.50 -2.20
CA TYR A 201 -5.69 -6.46 -2.17
C TYR A 201 -5.29 -7.86 -2.67
N GLY A 202 -4.48 -7.94 -3.72
CA GLY A 202 -3.98 -9.22 -4.27
C GLY A 202 -3.10 -10.02 -3.30
N THR A 203 -2.19 -9.37 -2.57
CA THR A 203 -1.35 -10.07 -1.59
C THR A 203 -2.16 -10.56 -0.40
N PHE A 204 -3.11 -9.74 0.07
CA PHE A 204 -4.02 -10.15 1.14
C PHE A 204 -4.90 -11.34 0.72
N ALA A 205 -5.42 -11.32 -0.51
CA ALA A 205 -6.20 -12.42 -1.06
C ALA A 205 -5.38 -13.72 -1.12
N LEU A 206 -4.15 -13.70 -1.64
CA LEU A 206 -3.28 -14.87 -1.69
C LEU A 206 -2.98 -15.44 -0.30
N MET A 207 -2.63 -14.58 0.67
CA MET A 207 -2.39 -14.99 2.05
C MET A 207 -3.64 -15.66 2.65
N LYS A 208 -4.82 -15.05 2.46
CA LYS A 208 -6.11 -15.58 2.91
C LYS A 208 -6.38 -16.96 2.31
N PHE A 209 -6.21 -17.14 1.01
CA PHE A 209 -6.44 -18.44 0.35
C PHE A 209 -5.47 -19.51 0.82
N PHE A 210 -4.20 -19.16 1.00
CA PHE A 210 -3.20 -20.07 1.54
C PHE A 210 -3.56 -20.54 2.97
N CYS A 211 -3.96 -19.62 3.84
CA CYS A 211 -4.44 -19.97 5.19
C CYS A 211 -5.68 -20.86 5.16
N ILE A 212 -6.65 -20.58 4.26
CA ILE A 212 -7.86 -21.41 4.10
C ILE A 212 -7.48 -22.81 3.62
N LEU A 213 -6.56 -22.94 2.65
CA LEU A 213 -6.10 -24.24 2.17
C LEU A 213 -5.50 -25.07 3.31
N LEU A 214 -4.58 -24.49 4.09
CA LEU A 214 -3.97 -25.16 5.24
C LEU A 214 -5.03 -25.61 6.27
N LEU A 215 -6.04 -24.76 6.53
CA LEU A 215 -7.11 -25.07 7.46
C LEU A 215 -8.01 -26.20 6.95
N ILE A 216 -8.35 -26.21 5.66
CA ILE A 216 -9.13 -27.29 5.04
C ILE A 216 -8.36 -28.60 5.11
N THR A 217 -7.09 -28.62 4.72
CA THR A 217 -6.23 -29.81 4.82
C THR A 217 -6.14 -30.30 6.26
N HIS A 218 -6.01 -29.38 7.22
CA HIS A 218 -6.04 -29.71 8.63
C HIS A 218 -7.38 -30.34 9.07
N TRP A 219 -8.52 -29.73 8.74
CA TRP A 219 -9.84 -30.25 9.11
C TRP A 219 -10.15 -31.59 8.48
N LEU A 220 -9.79 -31.77 7.21
CA LEU A 220 -9.93 -33.04 6.50
C LEU A 220 -9.03 -34.13 7.11
N ALA A 221 -7.82 -33.80 7.55
CA ALA A 221 -6.96 -34.73 8.29
C ALA A 221 -7.60 -35.16 9.62
N ASN A 222 -8.20 -34.22 10.36
CA ASN A 222 -8.92 -34.56 11.59
C ASN A 222 -10.22 -35.34 11.31
N MET A 223 -10.88 -35.09 10.18
CA MET A 223 -12.04 -35.88 9.73
C MET A 223 -11.63 -37.32 9.42
N TRP A 224 -10.47 -37.54 8.81
CA TRP A 224 -9.91 -38.88 8.62
C TRP A 224 -9.58 -39.54 9.95
N ALA A 225 -8.90 -38.84 10.86
CA ALA A 225 -8.64 -39.35 12.20
C ALA A 225 -9.91 -39.68 13.00
N LEU A 226 -10.99 -38.91 12.80
CA LEU A 226 -12.28 -39.12 13.48
C LEU A 226 -12.90 -40.49 13.14
N THR A 227 -12.56 -41.11 12.01
CA THR A 227 -13.01 -42.47 11.66
C THR A 227 -12.64 -43.49 12.74
N LEU A 228 -11.51 -43.30 13.43
CA LEU A 228 -11.07 -44.16 14.54
C LEU A 228 -11.97 -44.08 15.78
N VAL A 229 -12.73 -42.99 15.93
CA VAL A 229 -13.74 -42.82 17.00
C VAL A 229 -15.10 -43.37 16.58
N LEU A 230 -15.37 -43.37 15.26
CA LEU A 230 -16.63 -43.85 14.68
C LEU A 230 -16.67 -45.38 14.55
N VAL A 231 -15.54 -46.01 14.21
CA VAL A 231 -15.38 -47.47 14.07
C VAL A 231 -14.62 -48.00 15.28
N GLU A 232 -15.29 -48.75 16.17
CA GLU A 232 -14.66 -49.28 17.38
C GLU A 232 -13.76 -50.48 17.06
N GLU A 233 -12.71 -50.65 17.86
CA GLU A 233 -11.87 -51.85 17.82
C GLU A 233 -12.66 -53.10 18.24
N GLU A 234 -13.66 -52.94 19.13
CA GLU A 234 -14.55 -54.00 19.58
C GLU A 234 -15.50 -54.50 18.48
N ASP A 235 -15.75 -53.72 17.42
CA ASP A 235 -16.61 -54.12 16.30
C ASP A 235 -15.95 -55.18 15.40
N GLY A 236 -14.62 -55.40 15.53
CA GLY A 236 -13.87 -56.42 14.79
C GLY A 236 -13.67 -56.12 13.29
N PHE A 237 -14.05 -54.93 12.82
CA PHE A 237 -13.84 -54.52 11.43
C PHE A 237 -12.41 -54.03 11.20
N PRO A 238 -11.79 -54.36 10.06
CA PRO A 238 -10.49 -53.81 9.71
C PRO A 238 -10.58 -52.29 9.51
N ARG A 239 -9.57 -51.58 10.02
CA ARG A 239 -9.43 -50.13 9.92
C ARG A 239 -8.20 -49.77 9.11
N TRP A 240 -8.18 -48.57 8.54
CA TRP A 240 -7.03 -48.08 7.79
C TRP A 240 -5.72 -48.06 8.60
N ILE A 241 -5.80 -47.93 9.93
CA ILE A 241 -4.62 -47.87 10.80
C ILE A 241 -3.97 -49.23 11.04
N ASP A 242 -4.72 -50.33 10.86
CA ASP A 242 -4.24 -51.68 11.15
C ASP A 242 -3.14 -52.12 10.17
N ASP A 243 -3.10 -51.56 8.95
CA ASP A 243 -2.04 -51.80 7.96
C ASP A 243 -0.65 -51.37 8.48
N PHE A 244 -0.58 -50.39 9.40
CA PHE A 244 0.67 -49.91 9.98
C PHE A 244 1.29 -50.87 10.99
N ASP A 245 0.52 -51.86 11.47
CA ASP A 245 0.99 -52.81 12.47
C ASP A 245 2.12 -53.71 11.98
N ALA A 246 2.11 -54.02 10.67
CA ALA A 246 3.18 -54.76 10.03
C ALA A 246 4.44 -53.91 9.86
N LEU A 247 4.29 -52.61 9.63
CA LEU A 247 5.36 -51.64 9.44
C LEU A 247 6.03 -51.25 10.78
N ASP A 248 5.26 -51.17 11.86
CA ASP A 248 5.71 -50.71 13.18
C ASP A 248 6.20 -51.83 14.11
N LYS A 249 6.40 -53.07 13.62
CA LYS A 249 6.76 -54.24 14.45
C LYS A 249 7.97 -54.03 15.38
N ASN A 250 8.97 -53.25 14.93
CA ASN A 250 10.22 -52.99 15.66
C ASN A 250 10.33 -51.54 16.17
N VAL A 251 9.23 -50.81 16.25
CA VAL A 251 9.21 -49.40 16.66
C VAL A 251 8.74 -49.28 18.10
N ALA A 252 9.47 -48.53 18.94
CA ALA A 252 9.20 -48.41 20.38
C ALA A 252 7.83 -47.80 20.73
N VAL A 253 7.28 -46.96 19.86
CA VAL A 253 5.93 -46.38 19.98
C VAL A 253 5.24 -46.61 18.65
N LYS A 254 4.19 -47.43 18.60
CA LYS A 254 3.46 -47.70 17.36
C LYS A 254 2.69 -46.45 16.92
N THR A 255 2.35 -46.37 15.64
CA THR A 255 1.58 -45.26 15.07
C THR A 255 0.23 -45.10 15.77
N ARG A 256 -0.45 -46.20 16.09
CA ARG A 256 -1.73 -46.21 16.81
C ARG A 256 -1.67 -45.67 18.24
N ASP A 257 -0.50 -45.73 18.89
CA ASP A 257 -0.34 -45.36 20.31
C ASP A 257 0.04 -43.88 20.49
N SER A 258 0.31 -43.16 19.39
CA SER A 258 0.77 -41.77 19.43
C SER A 258 -0.15 -40.85 18.64
N PRO A 259 -0.87 -39.93 19.30
CA PRO A 259 -1.71 -38.93 18.63
C PRO A 259 -0.97 -38.13 17.55
N VAL A 260 0.31 -37.82 17.81
CA VAL A 260 1.16 -37.08 16.86
C VAL A 260 1.41 -37.89 15.59
N LYS A 261 1.70 -39.19 15.72
CA LYS A 261 1.93 -40.06 14.56
C LYS A 261 0.64 -40.24 13.75
N ILE A 262 -0.49 -40.47 14.40
CA ILE A 262 -1.80 -40.53 13.73
C ILE A 262 -2.04 -39.23 12.96
N TYR A 263 -1.76 -38.07 13.56
CA TYR A 263 -2.02 -36.77 12.93
C TYR A 263 -1.15 -36.57 11.70
N LEU A 264 0.15 -36.88 11.78
CA LEU A 264 1.08 -36.79 10.66
C LEU A 264 0.65 -37.71 9.50
N THR A 265 0.22 -38.94 9.81
CA THR A 265 -0.27 -39.89 8.80
C THR A 265 -1.55 -39.39 8.13
N CYS A 266 -2.53 -38.89 8.90
CA CYS A 266 -3.77 -38.32 8.36
C CYS A 266 -3.52 -37.05 7.54
N LEU A 267 -2.58 -36.21 7.98
CA LEU A 267 -2.19 -34.99 7.28
C LEU A 267 -1.51 -35.32 5.95
N TYR A 268 -0.62 -36.32 5.94
CA TYR A 268 0.02 -36.83 4.73
C TYR A 268 -1.01 -37.37 3.74
N PHE A 269 -1.92 -38.24 4.18
CA PHE A 269 -3.04 -38.75 3.37
C PHE A 269 -3.87 -37.63 2.73
N THR A 270 -4.28 -36.67 3.57
CA THR A 270 -5.12 -35.56 3.13
C THR A 270 -4.37 -34.61 2.19
N ALA A 271 -3.08 -34.35 2.43
CA ALA A 271 -2.27 -33.45 1.61
C ALA A 271 -2.07 -34.00 0.19
N TYR A 272 -1.83 -35.30 0.02
CA TYR A 272 -1.74 -35.87 -1.33
C TYR A 272 -3.13 -36.05 -1.99
N THR A 273 -4.19 -36.18 -1.18
CA THR A 273 -5.57 -36.31 -1.67
C THR A 273 -6.09 -34.99 -2.22
N ILE A 274 -5.86 -33.88 -1.48
CA ILE A 274 -6.27 -32.54 -1.92
C ILE A 274 -5.47 -32.04 -3.13
N THR A 275 -4.22 -32.47 -3.26
CA THR A 275 -3.37 -32.16 -4.43
C THR A 275 -3.56 -33.15 -5.58
N SER A 276 -4.51 -34.09 -5.48
CA SER A 276 -4.82 -35.11 -6.52
C SER A 276 -3.63 -36.00 -6.91
N VAL A 277 -2.65 -36.20 -6.03
CA VAL A 277 -1.50 -37.10 -6.27
C VAL A 277 -1.89 -38.56 -6.03
N GLY A 278 -2.53 -38.86 -4.89
CA GLY A 278 -3.17 -40.16 -4.62
C GLY A 278 -2.26 -41.39 -4.70
N TYR A 279 -1.26 -41.51 -3.81
CA TYR A 279 -0.32 -42.64 -3.81
C TYR A 279 -0.97 -44.02 -3.58
N GLY A 280 -2.14 -44.06 -2.92
CA GLY A 280 -2.88 -45.30 -2.66
C GLY A 280 -2.30 -46.17 -1.54
N ASP A 281 -1.37 -45.63 -0.75
CA ASP A 281 -0.74 -46.28 0.40
C ASP A 281 -1.62 -46.27 1.67
N ILE A 282 -2.54 -45.32 1.77
CA ILE A 282 -3.53 -45.21 2.84
C ILE A 282 -4.91 -45.19 2.19
N GLY A 283 -5.81 -46.04 2.65
CA GLY A 283 -7.15 -46.13 2.08
C GLY A 283 -8.17 -46.77 3.03
N PRO A 284 -9.47 -46.60 2.74
CA PRO A 284 -10.54 -47.16 3.55
C PRO A 284 -10.55 -48.68 3.49
N LYS A 285 -10.85 -49.33 4.62
CA LYS A 285 -10.99 -50.78 4.76
C LYS A 285 -12.43 -51.21 5.04
N ASN A 286 -13.24 -50.31 5.60
CA ASN A 286 -14.64 -50.57 5.93
C ASN A 286 -15.59 -49.56 5.26
N ILE A 287 -16.89 -49.86 5.31
CA ILE A 287 -17.93 -49.05 4.66
C ILE A 287 -17.98 -47.61 5.20
N ILE A 288 -17.76 -47.41 6.50
CA ILE A 288 -17.80 -46.09 7.15
C ILE A 288 -16.63 -45.24 6.65
N GLU A 289 -15.42 -45.79 6.64
CA GLU A 289 -14.22 -45.16 6.08
C GLU A 289 -14.40 -44.86 4.59
N THR A 290 -15.02 -45.75 3.81
CA THR A 290 -15.27 -45.52 2.38
C THR A 290 -16.21 -44.34 2.15
N VAL A 291 -17.28 -44.23 2.94
CA VAL A 291 -18.21 -43.08 2.86
C VAL A 291 -17.49 -41.79 3.25
N VAL A 292 -16.75 -41.79 4.37
CA VAL A 292 -15.98 -40.62 4.83
C VAL A 292 -14.93 -40.21 3.79
N CYS A 293 -14.16 -41.16 3.26
CA CYS A 293 -13.17 -40.93 2.21
C CYS A 293 -13.81 -40.34 0.95
N THR A 294 -14.96 -40.86 0.52
CA THR A 294 -15.69 -40.33 -0.65
C THR A 294 -16.12 -38.88 -0.44
N VAL A 295 -16.65 -38.54 0.74
CA VAL A 295 -17.01 -37.16 1.09
C VAL A 295 -15.76 -36.26 1.13
N MET A 296 -14.66 -36.74 1.71
CA MET A 296 -13.39 -36.02 1.74
C MET A 296 -12.85 -35.75 0.34
N LEU A 297 -12.94 -36.72 -0.58
CA LEU A 297 -12.51 -36.56 -1.97
C LEU A 297 -13.30 -35.46 -2.69
N VAL A 298 -14.62 -35.42 -2.52
CA VAL A 298 -15.48 -34.39 -3.11
C VAL A 298 -15.12 -33.00 -2.56
N ILE A 299 -15.00 -32.86 -1.24
CA ILE A 299 -14.63 -31.58 -0.60
C ILE A 299 -13.23 -31.15 -1.05
N SER A 300 -12.28 -32.08 -1.09
CA SER A 300 -10.90 -31.85 -1.52
C SER A 300 -10.83 -31.35 -2.95
N GLY A 301 -11.51 -32.01 -3.90
CA GLY A 301 -11.52 -31.63 -5.31
C GLY A 301 -12.10 -30.25 -5.55
N ILE A 302 -13.25 -29.93 -4.92
CA ILE A 302 -13.87 -28.60 -5.00
C ILE A 302 -12.93 -27.54 -4.40
N SER A 303 -12.36 -27.81 -3.23
CA SER A 303 -11.47 -26.87 -2.53
C SER A 303 -10.22 -26.57 -3.36
N TRP A 304 -9.59 -27.61 -3.92
CA TRP A 304 -8.40 -27.46 -4.76
C TRP A 304 -8.70 -26.66 -6.03
N ALA A 305 -9.82 -26.94 -6.71
CA ALA A 305 -10.23 -26.19 -7.90
C ALA A 305 -10.44 -24.69 -7.62
N VAL A 306 -11.11 -24.37 -6.50
CA VAL A 306 -11.32 -22.97 -6.09
C VAL A 306 -10.00 -22.28 -5.77
N VAL A 307 -9.13 -22.91 -4.97
CA VAL A 307 -7.83 -22.32 -4.60
C VAL A 307 -6.98 -22.07 -5.84
N LEU A 308 -6.87 -23.06 -6.73
CA LEU A 308 -6.10 -22.93 -7.97
C LEU A 308 -6.63 -21.78 -8.85
N GLY A 309 -7.96 -21.70 -9.05
CA GLY A 309 -8.57 -20.64 -9.84
C GLY A 309 -8.34 -19.24 -9.25
N GLN A 310 -8.42 -19.10 -7.93
CA GLN A 310 -8.18 -17.82 -7.25
C GLN A 310 -6.71 -17.40 -7.28
N VAL A 311 -5.79 -18.34 -7.11
CA VAL A 311 -4.35 -18.08 -7.21
C VAL A 311 -4.00 -17.63 -8.64
N CYS A 312 -4.45 -18.36 -9.66
CA CYS A 312 -4.25 -17.98 -11.06
C CYS A 312 -4.86 -16.60 -11.36
N GLY A 313 -6.10 -16.34 -10.92
CA GLY A 313 -6.77 -15.06 -11.12
C GLY A 313 -6.08 -13.88 -10.42
N THR A 314 -5.54 -14.11 -9.22
CA THR A 314 -4.83 -13.07 -8.47
C THR A 314 -3.45 -12.80 -9.06
N ILE A 315 -2.70 -13.84 -9.44
CA ILE A 315 -1.41 -13.71 -10.14
C ILE A 315 -1.59 -12.99 -11.48
N ALA A 316 -2.64 -13.32 -12.21
CA ALA A 316 -3.00 -12.65 -13.45
C ALA A 316 -3.36 -11.17 -13.26
N ASN A 317 -3.63 -10.68 -12.04
CA ASN A 317 -3.99 -9.28 -11.77
C ASN A 317 -3.04 -8.58 -10.79
N LEU A 318 -1.94 -9.24 -10.40
CA LEU A 318 -1.05 -8.78 -9.34
C LEU A 318 -0.27 -7.52 -9.73
N ASN A 319 -0.08 -7.28 -11.04
CA ASN A 319 0.65 -6.12 -11.53
C ASN A 319 -0.02 -5.50 -12.77
N PRO A 320 -1.14 -4.76 -12.56
CA PRO A 320 -1.87 -4.14 -13.66
C PRO A 320 -1.06 -3.04 -14.36
N ASP A 321 -0.18 -2.36 -13.63
CA ASP A 321 0.73 -1.34 -14.19
C ASP A 321 1.72 -1.97 -15.17
N GLU A 322 2.30 -3.13 -14.82
CA GLU A 322 3.20 -3.88 -15.69
C GLU A 322 2.49 -4.38 -16.94
N GLN A 323 1.29 -4.91 -16.79
CA GLN A 323 0.50 -5.41 -17.92
C GLN A 323 0.15 -4.29 -18.89
N ALA A 324 -0.30 -3.15 -18.37
CA ALA A 324 -0.60 -2.00 -19.20
C ALA A 324 0.64 -1.43 -19.89
N PHE A 325 1.81 -1.47 -19.24
CA PHE A 325 3.07 -1.10 -19.88
C PHE A 325 3.46 -2.08 -20.99
N ARG A 326 3.31 -3.40 -20.77
CA ARG A 326 3.55 -4.41 -21.79
C ARG A 326 2.62 -4.24 -22.99
N ALA A 327 1.34 -3.98 -22.75
CA ALA A 327 0.37 -3.70 -23.82
C ALA A 327 0.79 -2.48 -24.67
N VAL A 328 1.26 -1.39 -24.05
CA VAL A 328 1.81 -0.22 -24.77
C VAL A 328 3.07 -0.60 -25.57
N MET A 329 3.95 -1.42 -25.00
CA MET A 329 5.15 -1.90 -25.69
C MET A 329 4.82 -2.81 -26.87
N ASP A 330 3.77 -3.61 -26.78
CA ASP A 330 3.30 -4.47 -27.87
C ASP A 330 2.68 -3.63 -28.99
N GLU A 331 1.82 -2.67 -28.64
CA GLU A 331 1.26 -1.69 -29.58
C GLU A 331 2.35 -0.90 -30.32
N LEU A 332 3.38 -0.47 -29.58
CA LEU A 332 4.55 0.19 -30.17
C LEU A 332 5.25 -0.73 -31.18
N ASN A 333 5.38 -2.03 -30.88
CA ASN A 333 6.01 -3.00 -31.79
C ASN A 333 5.16 -3.24 -33.04
N PHE A 334 3.84 -3.36 -32.90
CA PHE A 334 2.93 -3.46 -34.03
C PHE A 334 3.04 -2.24 -34.93
N MET A 335 2.93 -1.03 -34.37
CA MET A 335 3.10 0.23 -35.12
C MET A 335 4.45 0.31 -35.85
N MET A 336 5.56 -0.06 -35.18
CA MET A 336 6.89 -0.05 -35.79
C MET A 336 7.05 -1.08 -36.92
N SER A 337 6.35 -2.21 -36.82
CA SER A 337 6.32 -3.26 -37.84
C SER A 337 5.50 -2.83 -39.04
N ASP A 338 4.26 -2.39 -38.82
CA ASP A 338 3.30 -2.00 -39.87
C ASP A 338 3.82 -0.83 -40.72
N ARG A 339 4.54 0.09 -40.09
CA ARG A 339 5.14 1.25 -40.76
C ARG A 339 6.55 0.99 -41.29
N VAL A 340 7.08 -0.23 -41.14
CA VAL A 340 8.43 -0.63 -41.59
C VAL A 340 9.51 0.35 -41.11
N MET A 341 9.47 0.70 -39.81
CA MET A 341 10.40 1.70 -39.28
C MET A 341 11.86 1.20 -39.30
N PRO A 342 12.86 2.07 -39.57
CA PRO A 342 14.28 1.69 -39.53
C PRO A 342 14.72 1.16 -38.16
N PRO A 343 15.68 0.20 -38.10
CA PRO A 343 16.06 -0.47 -36.86
C PRO A 343 16.61 0.48 -35.79
N GLU A 344 17.30 1.55 -36.19
CA GLU A 344 17.80 2.57 -35.27
C GLU A 344 16.66 3.32 -34.57
N MET A 345 15.64 3.73 -35.33
CA MET A 345 14.46 4.40 -34.79
C MET A 345 13.70 3.47 -33.83
N ARG A 346 13.57 2.18 -34.17
CA ARG A 346 12.93 1.18 -33.30
C ARG A 346 13.64 1.09 -31.95
N ARG A 347 14.98 1.06 -31.95
CA ARG A 347 15.78 1.04 -30.70
C ARG A 347 15.56 2.31 -29.89
N ARG A 348 15.57 3.49 -30.52
CA ARG A 348 15.34 4.78 -29.83
C ARG A 348 13.95 4.86 -29.20
N LEU A 349 12.91 4.48 -29.93
CA LEU A 349 11.53 4.44 -29.44
C LEU A 349 11.40 3.50 -28.23
N ARG A 350 11.86 2.25 -28.35
CA ARG A 350 11.79 1.28 -27.25
C ARG A 350 12.56 1.75 -26.01
N SER A 351 13.77 2.30 -26.21
CA SER A 351 14.58 2.84 -25.11
C SER A 351 13.91 4.01 -24.40
N PHE A 352 13.17 4.86 -25.13
CA PHE A 352 12.38 5.95 -24.53
C PHE A 352 11.29 5.42 -23.61
N PHE A 353 10.44 4.50 -24.10
CA PHE A 353 9.35 3.94 -23.30
C PHE A 353 9.86 3.14 -22.09
N LEU A 354 10.89 2.31 -22.27
CA LEU A 354 11.51 1.54 -21.19
C LEU A 354 12.11 2.44 -20.11
N SER A 355 12.81 3.51 -20.50
CA SER A 355 13.43 4.45 -19.55
C SER A 355 12.39 5.27 -18.76
N ASN A 356 11.25 5.55 -19.40
CA ASN A 356 10.16 6.36 -18.82
C ASN A 356 9.06 5.55 -18.12
N LYS A 357 9.22 4.23 -17.97
CA LYS A 357 8.23 3.35 -17.32
C LYS A 357 7.78 3.83 -15.94
N LEU A 358 8.73 4.16 -15.05
CA LEU A 358 8.42 4.67 -13.70
C LEU A 358 7.73 6.03 -13.74
N ALA A 359 8.03 6.83 -14.76
CA ALA A 359 7.49 8.16 -14.94
C ALA A 359 6.04 8.10 -15.44
N GLN A 360 5.73 7.19 -16.36
CA GLN A 360 4.36 6.87 -16.77
C GLN A 360 3.51 6.39 -15.59
N ARG A 361 4.09 5.61 -14.66
CA ARG A 361 3.41 5.19 -13.43
C ARG A 361 3.01 6.39 -12.56
N ARG A 362 3.91 7.35 -12.35
CA ARG A 362 3.60 8.61 -11.64
C ARG A 362 2.52 9.42 -12.33
N ALA A 363 2.56 9.55 -13.65
CA ALA A 363 1.50 10.23 -14.40
C ALA A 363 0.12 9.58 -14.19
N ARG A 364 0.06 8.25 -14.06
CA ARG A 364 -1.17 7.53 -13.72
C ARG A 364 -1.65 7.77 -12.30
N HIS A 365 -0.75 8.02 -11.34
CA HIS A 365 -1.14 8.36 -9.96
C HIS A 365 -1.97 9.65 -9.89
N MET A 366 -1.83 10.56 -10.86
CA MET A 366 -2.68 11.76 -10.91
C MET A 366 -4.17 11.42 -10.98
N ARG A 367 -4.55 10.36 -11.71
CA ARG A 367 -5.95 9.87 -11.75
C ARG A 367 -6.45 9.38 -10.38
N VAL A 368 -5.54 8.85 -9.54
CA VAL A 368 -5.88 8.43 -8.18
C VAL A 368 -6.08 9.66 -7.29
N ILE A 369 -5.24 10.68 -7.47
CA ILE A 369 -5.40 11.97 -6.78
C ILE A 369 -6.73 12.61 -7.19
N ASP A 370 -7.08 12.65 -8.47
CA ASP A 370 -8.34 13.22 -8.97
C ASP A 370 -9.59 12.54 -8.37
N ALA A 371 -9.48 11.28 -7.96
CA ALA A 371 -10.57 10.54 -7.31
C ALA A 371 -10.69 10.80 -5.79
N MET A 372 -9.71 11.47 -5.18
CA MET A 372 -9.74 11.84 -3.75
C MET A 372 -10.64 13.04 -3.50
N SER A 373 -11.12 13.22 -2.27
CA SER A 373 -11.80 14.45 -1.86
C SER A 373 -10.84 15.65 -1.89
N PRO A 374 -11.31 16.89 -2.14
CA PRO A 374 -10.44 18.07 -2.28
C PRO A 374 -9.46 18.32 -1.12
N GLY A 375 -9.86 18.02 0.13
CA GLY A 375 -8.96 18.12 1.29
C GLY A 375 -7.77 17.16 1.21
N LEU A 376 -8.06 15.88 0.99
CA LEU A 376 -7.04 14.83 0.83
C LEU A 376 -6.16 15.07 -0.42
N GLN A 377 -6.72 15.58 -1.51
CA GLN A 377 -5.95 16.00 -2.68
C GLN A 377 -4.88 17.01 -2.29
N GLY A 378 -5.27 18.05 -1.53
CA GLY A 378 -4.34 19.07 -1.08
C GLY A 378 -3.19 18.51 -0.24
N GLU A 379 -3.50 17.66 0.73
CA GLU A 379 -2.50 17.03 1.60
C GLU A 379 -1.49 16.19 0.79
N VAL A 380 -1.98 15.31 -0.10
CA VAL A 380 -1.13 14.42 -0.90
C VAL A 380 -0.28 15.20 -1.90
N VAL A 381 -0.86 16.20 -2.57
CA VAL A 381 -0.18 16.96 -3.62
C VAL A 381 0.91 17.86 -3.04
N MET A 382 0.68 18.42 -1.85
CA MET A 382 1.70 19.19 -1.14
C MET A 382 2.86 18.33 -0.70
N GLU A 383 2.61 17.10 -0.26
CA GLU A 383 3.68 16.16 0.08
C GLU A 383 4.50 15.78 -1.16
N LEU A 384 3.83 15.43 -2.26
CA LEU A 384 4.47 15.03 -3.53
C LEU A 384 5.32 16.15 -4.15
N ASN A 385 4.87 17.40 -4.05
CA ASN A 385 5.50 18.56 -4.68
C ASN A 385 6.26 19.46 -3.68
N SER A 386 6.47 19.01 -2.45
CA SER A 386 7.12 19.78 -1.38
C SER A 386 8.48 20.37 -1.80
N VAL A 387 9.33 19.58 -2.46
CA VAL A 387 10.66 20.02 -2.95
C VAL A 387 10.54 21.13 -4.00
N PHE A 388 9.54 21.04 -4.88
CA PHE A 388 9.29 22.05 -5.91
C PHE A 388 8.85 23.38 -5.27
N VAL A 389 7.87 23.32 -4.37
CA VAL A 389 7.31 24.49 -3.69
C VAL A 389 8.38 25.21 -2.87
N GLN A 390 9.24 24.47 -2.18
CA GLN A 390 10.32 25.06 -1.35
C GLN A 390 11.43 25.74 -2.17
N LYS A 391 11.67 25.29 -3.41
CA LYS A 391 12.75 25.85 -4.27
C LYS A 391 12.36 27.17 -4.94
N ILE A 392 11.07 27.41 -5.14
CA ILE A 392 10.60 28.64 -5.77
C ILE A 392 10.33 29.67 -4.70
N SER A 393 11.12 30.76 -4.69
CA SER A 393 11.03 31.81 -3.68
C SER A 393 9.63 32.41 -3.55
N LEU A 394 8.93 32.62 -4.67
CA LEU A 394 7.55 33.11 -4.68
C LEU A 394 6.59 32.15 -3.95
N LEU A 395 6.58 30.87 -4.32
CA LEU A 395 5.68 29.88 -3.72
C LEU A 395 6.01 29.63 -2.25
N LYS A 396 7.31 29.59 -1.91
CA LYS A 396 7.77 29.49 -0.53
C LYS A 396 7.30 30.67 0.32
N ALA A 397 7.38 31.90 -0.20
CA ALA A 397 6.92 33.09 0.52
C ALA A 397 5.40 33.06 0.77
N ILE A 398 4.62 32.67 -0.26
CA ILE A 398 3.16 32.52 -0.16
C ILE A 398 2.79 31.41 0.84
N LEU A 399 3.51 30.29 0.83
CA LEU A 399 3.28 29.19 1.77
C LEU A 399 3.58 29.62 3.21
N HIS A 400 4.66 30.34 3.47
CA HIS A 400 4.98 30.84 4.82
C HIS A 400 3.89 31.79 5.35
N GLU A 401 3.29 32.61 4.49
CA GLU A 401 2.17 33.48 4.88
C GLU A 401 0.89 32.69 5.18
N SER A 402 0.75 31.50 4.62
CA SER A 402 -0.33 30.59 4.98
C SER A 402 -0.25 30.12 6.43
N GLU A 403 0.94 30.11 7.04
CA GLU A 403 1.14 29.70 8.43
C GLU A 403 0.92 30.87 9.41
N VAL A 404 1.22 32.10 8.98
CA VAL A 404 1.20 33.30 9.86
C VAL A 404 -0.14 34.03 9.83
N SER A 405 -0.87 33.98 8.71
CA SER A 405 -2.09 34.77 8.54
C SER A 405 -3.34 34.08 9.09
N ASN A 406 -4.25 34.85 9.69
CA ASN A 406 -5.61 34.39 10.02
C ASN A 406 -6.41 33.92 8.78
N ARG A 407 -5.97 34.29 7.57
CA ARG A 407 -6.53 33.82 6.28
C ARG A 407 -5.65 32.75 5.61
N GLY A 408 -4.83 32.06 6.40
CA GLY A 408 -3.81 31.14 5.94
C GLY A 408 -4.33 30.02 5.03
N SER A 409 -5.53 29.51 5.32
CA SER A 409 -6.19 28.47 4.54
C SER A 409 -6.32 28.80 3.04
N TYR A 410 -6.59 30.07 2.68
CA TYR A 410 -6.74 30.45 1.27
C TYR A 410 -5.40 30.51 0.53
N TYR A 411 -4.33 30.97 1.20
CA TYR A 411 -2.98 30.94 0.65
C TYR A 411 -2.49 29.50 0.45
N TYR A 412 -2.77 28.61 1.42
CA TYR A 412 -2.49 27.19 1.28
C TYR A 412 -3.26 26.57 0.10
N SER A 413 -4.57 26.83 -0.02
CA SER A 413 -5.40 26.37 -1.13
C SER A 413 -4.91 26.86 -2.50
N PHE A 414 -4.39 28.08 -2.56
CA PHE A 414 -3.75 28.60 -3.78
C PHE A 414 -2.50 27.79 -4.14
N VAL A 415 -1.60 27.54 -3.19
CA VAL A 415 -0.39 26.73 -3.44
C VAL A 415 -0.74 25.31 -3.86
N VAL A 416 -1.75 24.69 -3.22
CA VAL A 416 -2.31 23.40 -3.64
C VAL A 416 -2.79 23.45 -5.10
N SER A 417 -3.53 24.49 -5.47
CA SER A 417 -4.06 24.64 -6.84
C SER A 417 -2.93 24.81 -7.86
N VAL A 418 -1.87 25.55 -7.51
CA VAL A 418 -0.67 25.68 -8.34
C VAL A 418 0.03 24.34 -8.51
N SER A 419 0.16 23.56 -7.43
CA SER A 419 0.76 22.23 -7.48
C SER A 419 -0.07 21.23 -8.29
N MET A 420 -1.40 21.34 -8.27
CA MET A 420 -2.32 20.56 -9.13
C MET A 420 -2.22 20.95 -10.61
N ALA A 421 -1.89 22.21 -10.92
CA ALA A 421 -1.74 22.68 -12.29
C ALA A 421 -0.39 22.28 -12.94
N LEU A 422 0.52 21.66 -12.20
CA LEU A 422 1.80 21.19 -12.73
C LEU A 422 1.58 20.09 -13.77
N ARG A 423 2.15 20.28 -14.96
CA ARG A 423 2.12 19.30 -16.04
C ARG A 423 3.47 18.58 -16.14
N THR A 424 3.42 17.25 -16.10
CA THR A 424 4.60 16.40 -16.33
C THR A 424 4.81 16.19 -17.82
N ALA A 425 6.01 16.47 -18.32
CA ALA A 425 6.44 16.21 -19.68
C ALA A 425 7.72 15.35 -19.69
N PHE A 426 7.91 14.61 -20.79
CA PHE A 426 9.03 13.70 -20.98
C PHE A 426 9.75 14.03 -22.28
N HIS A 427 11.08 14.04 -22.22
CA HIS A 427 11.92 14.33 -23.38
C HIS A 427 12.94 13.21 -23.60
N ALA A 428 13.15 12.85 -24.87
CA ALA A 428 14.12 11.86 -25.28
C ALA A 428 15.55 12.42 -25.23
N GLN A 429 16.53 11.52 -25.16
CA GLN A 429 17.93 11.93 -25.25
C GLN A 429 18.23 12.62 -26.58
N GLY A 430 18.93 13.76 -26.50
CA GLY A 430 19.28 14.61 -27.63
C GLY A 430 18.18 15.58 -28.08
N GLU A 431 17.01 15.56 -27.43
CA GLU A 431 15.90 16.44 -27.77
C GLU A 431 16.10 17.84 -27.21
N VAL A 432 15.85 18.86 -28.04
CA VAL A 432 15.78 20.25 -27.60
C VAL A 432 14.33 20.55 -27.26
N PHE A 433 14.10 21.03 -26.04
CA PHE A 433 12.77 21.39 -25.53
C PHE A 433 12.81 22.74 -24.82
N GLY A 434 11.64 23.27 -24.50
CA GLY A 434 11.49 24.55 -23.81
C GLY A 434 10.52 25.46 -24.54
N THR A 435 9.46 25.84 -23.85
CA THR A 435 8.50 26.85 -24.28
C THR A 435 8.78 28.17 -23.58
N CYS A 436 8.44 29.27 -24.24
CA CYS A 436 8.55 30.59 -23.64
C CYS A 436 7.59 30.70 -22.44
N GLN A 437 7.90 31.59 -21.49
CA GLN A 437 7.03 31.88 -20.34
C GLN A 437 6.56 30.61 -19.60
N THR A 438 7.46 29.66 -19.41
CA THR A 438 7.19 28.41 -18.72
C THR A 438 8.24 28.18 -17.64
N LEU A 439 7.76 27.91 -16.43
CA LEU A 439 8.56 27.49 -15.30
C LEU A 439 8.78 25.99 -15.38
N TYR A 440 10.01 25.54 -15.20
CA TYR A 440 10.38 24.14 -15.26
C TYR A 440 11.05 23.68 -13.97
N PHE A 441 10.73 22.45 -13.58
CA PHE A 441 11.39 21.70 -12.54
C PHE A 441 11.83 20.34 -13.08
N LEU A 442 13.11 20.04 -12.93
CA LEU A 442 13.68 18.77 -13.37
C LEU A 442 13.48 17.71 -12.29
N SER A 443 12.51 16.83 -12.48
CA SER A 443 12.27 15.72 -11.56
C SER A 443 13.34 14.64 -11.71
N ARG A 444 13.78 14.37 -12.95
CA ARG A 444 14.81 13.35 -13.24
C ARG A 444 15.54 13.64 -14.55
N GLY A 445 16.82 13.27 -14.59
CA GLY A 445 17.66 13.32 -15.79
C GLY A 445 18.70 14.43 -15.73
N LEU A 446 19.34 14.68 -16.88
CA LEU A 446 20.36 15.70 -17.06
C LEU A 446 19.98 16.59 -18.24
N VAL A 447 20.02 17.90 -18.00
CA VAL A 447 19.70 18.92 -19.00
C VAL A 447 20.90 19.84 -19.17
N SER A 448 21.32 20.05 -20.41
CA SER A 448 22.29 21.08 -20.74
C SER A 448 21.57 22.37 -21.11
N LYS A 449 22.03 23.48 -20.52
CA LYS A 449 21.62 24.83 -20.89
C LYS A 449 22.85 25.68 -21.15
N ARG A 450 22.66 26.86 -21.76
CA ARG A 450 23.75 27.81 -22.05
C ARG A 450 24.63 28.15 -20.84
N LYS A 451 24.07 28.12 -19.62
CA LYS A 451 24.76 28.48 -18.38
C LYS A 451 25.36 27.29 -17.62
N GLY A 452 25.22 26.06 -18.13
CA GLY A 452 25.78 24.87 -17.51
C GLY A 452 24.87 23.65 -17.55
N LEU A 453 25.26 22.64 -16.78
CA LEU A 453 24.56 21.37 -16.63
C LEU A 453 23.59 21.44 -15.44
N TYR A 454 22.39 20.92 -15.63
CA TYR A 454 21.34 20.86 -14.61
C TYR A 454 21.00 19.40 -14.33
N SER A 455 20.93 19.05 -13.05
CA SER A 455 20.57 17.71 -12.55
C SER A 455 19.24 17.74 -11.80
N ALA A 456 18.74 16.55 -11.44
CA ALA A 456 17.48 16.38 -10.73
C ALA A 456 17.35 17.34 -9.53
N GLY A 457 16.18 17.99 -9.44
CA GLY A 457 15.86 19.05 -8.50
C GLY A 457 16.15 20.47 -9.01
N ALA A 458 16.78 20.64 -10.17
CA ALA A 458 16.96 21.96 -10.76
C ALA A 458 15.63 22.65 -11.10
N VAL A 459 15.59 23.98 -10.95
CA VAL A 459 14.48 24.85 -11.38
C VAL A 459 15.04 25.90 -12.34
N TRP A 460 14.31 26.20 -13.41
CA TRP A 460 14.62 27.33 -14.30
C TRP A 460 13.34 27.92 -14.90
N GLY A 461 13.46 29.08 -15.54
CA GLY A 461 12.29 29.80 -16.05
C GLY A 461 11.50 30.47 -14.93
N VAL A 462 12.15 30.84 -13.82
CA VAL A 462 11.53 31.58 -12.70
C VAL A 462 11.01 32.96 -13.14
N ASP A 463 11.57 33.47 -14.23
CA ASP A 463 11.17 34.69 -14.95
C ASP A 463 9.97 34.53 -15.86
N PHE A 464 9.32 33.36 -15.88
CA PHE A 464 8.12 33.12 -16.70
C PHE A 464 6.98 34.13 -16.48
N LEU A 465 6.96 34.82 -15.34
CA LEU A 465 5.96 35.83 -15.01
C LEU A 465 6.12 37.14 -15.82
N LEU A 466 7.32 37.42 -16.34
CA LEU A 466 7.63 38.67 -17.03
C LEU A 466 6.99 38.72 -18.42
N SER A 467 6.40 39.87 -18.74
CA SER A 467 5.77 40.11 -20.05
C SER A 467 6.78 40.44 -21.15
N ASP A 468 7.89 41.13 -20.82
CA ASP A 468 8.94 41.46 -21.79
C ASP A 468 9.86 40.25 -22.03
N LEU A 469 9.80 39.71 -23.25
CA LEU A 469 10.57 38.54 -23.67
C LEU A 469 12.09 38.76 -23.62
N ARG A 470 12.56 40.01 -23.67
CA ARG A 470 13.99 40.34 -23.65
C ARG A 470 14.63 40.15 -22.27
N LEU A 471 13.81 40.16 -21.22
CA LEU A 471 14.26 39.97 -19.83
C LEU A 471 14.33 38.49 -19.44
N LEU A 472 13.77 37.61 -20.27
CA LEU A 472 13.75 36.17 -20.02
C LEU A 472 15.11 35.54 -20.29
N GLU A 473 15.51 34.62 -19.42
CA GLU A 473 16.63 33.74 -19.72
C GLU A 473 16.33 32.81 -20.90
N PRO A 474 17.38 32.32 -21.60
CA PRO A 474 17.21 31.30 -22.62
C PRO A 474 16.43 30.10 -22.09
N PHE A 475 15.25 29.87 -22.68
CA PHE A 475 14.33 28.81 -22.28
C PHE A 475 14.68 27.46 -22.90
N GLN A 476 15.35 27.46 -24.06
CA GLN A 476 15.79 26.23 -24.73
C GLN A 476 16.75 25.43 -23.85
N SER A 477 16.45 24.13 -23.76
CA SER A 477 17.10 23.13 -22.94
C SER A 477 17.37 21.90 -23.79
N LEU A 478 18.56 21.32 -23.69
CA LEU A 478 18.92 20.07 -24.37
C LEU A 478 18.88 18.92 -23.37
N ALA A 479 18.04 17.92 -23.62
CA ALA A 479 17.99 16.70 -22.83
C ALA A 479 19.23 15.83 -23.14
N LEU A 480 20.14 15.67 -22.17
CA LEU A 480 21.32 14.83 -22.33
C LEU A 480 21.05 13.36 -22.02
N THR A 481 20.00 13.10 -21.25
CA THR A 481 19.47 11.77 -20.93
C THR A 481 17.95 11.79 -21.11
N TYR A 482 17.26 10.69 -20.79
CA TYR A 482 15.81 10.72 -20.68
C TYR A 482 15.40 11.60 -19.50
N VAL A 483 14.66 12.65 -19.81
CA VAL A 483 14.35 13.73 -18.87
C VAL A 483 12.88 13.74 -18.55
N GLU A 484 12.58 13.88 -17.27
CA GLU A 484 11.23 14.13 -16.73
C GLU A 484 11.22 15.51 -16.11
N VAL A 485 10.34 16.37 -16.61
CA VAL A 485 10.17 17.74 -16.12
C VAL A 485 8.72 17.98 -15.72
N MET A 486 8.53 18.66 -14.60
CA MET A 486 7.27 19.31 -14.28
C MET A 486 7.33 20.74 -14.80
N SER A 487 6.22 21.21 -15.36
CA SER A 487 6.14 22.53 -15.98
C SER A 487 4.87 23.26 -15.59
N LEU A 488 4.98 24.58 -15.45
CA LEU A 488 3.86 25.49 -15.20
C LEU A 488 3.95 26.65 -16.17
N THR A 489 2.91 26.85 -16.98
CA THR A 489 2.84 27.97 -17.92
C THR A 489 2.42 29.24 -17.22
N ARG A 490 2.83 30.39 -17.77
CA ARG A 490 2.40 31.70 -17.27
C ARG A 490 0.89 31.86 -17.29
N GLU A 491 0.23 31.44 -18.37
CA GLU A 491 -1.22 31.50 -18.54
C GLU A 491 -1.93 30.76 -17.39
N ALA A 492 -1.58 29.48 -17.17
CA ALA A 492 -2.18 28.69 -16.09
C ALA A 492 -1.93 29.30 -14.71
N PHE A 493 -0.75 29.89 -14.47
CA PHE A 493 -0.48 30.55 -13.19
C PHE A 493 -1.32 31.81 -12.99
N PHE A 494 -1.45 32.67 -14.00
CA PHE A 494 -2.24 33.90 -13.88
C PHE A 494 -3.75 33.63 -13.83
N GLU A 495 -4.26 32.62 -14.54
CA GLU A 495 -5.64 32.14 -14.38
C GLU A 495 -5.92 31.74 -12.92
N LEU A 496 -4.98 31.03 -12.28
CA LEU A 496 -5.09 30.69 -10.86
C LEU A 496 -5.04 31.92 -9.97
N VAL A 497 -4.14 32.88 -10.23
CA VAL A 497 -4.07 34.13 -9.47
C VAL A 497 -5.40 34.88 -9.55
N GLU A 498 -5.96 35.05 -10.75
CA GLU A 498 -7.23 35.71 -11.00
C GLU A 498 -8.38 35.03 -10.24
N SER A 499 -8.46 33.70 -10.31
CA SER A 499 -9.50 32.93 -9.61
C SER A 499 -9.44 33.05 -8.07
N TYR A 500 -8.29 33.43 -7.51
CA TYR A 500 -8.07 33.60 -6.08
C TYR A 500 -7.97 35.07 -5.64
N THR A 501 -8.03 36.05 -6.55
CA THR A 501 -7.91 37.48 -6.24
C THR A 501 -8.95 37.93 -5.21
N ASP A 502 -10.21 37.50 -5.37
CA ASP A 502 -11.30 37.87 -4.46
C ASP A 502 -11.16 37.20 -3.08
N ARG A 503 -10.62 35.97 -3.04
CA ARG A 503 -10.45 35.18 -1.81
C ARG A 503 -9.21 35.59 -1.02
N CYS A 504 -8.17 36.05 -1.72
CA CYS A 504 -6.86 36.42 -1.18
C CYS A 504 -6.49 37.87 -1.51
N PRO A 505 -7.13 38.89 -0.90
CA PRO A 505 -6.76 40.28 -1.11
C PRO A 505 -5.31 40.49 -0.62
N GLY A 506 -4.41 40.75 -1.56
CA GLY A 506 -2.96 40.87 -1.34
C GLY A 506 -2.10 39.86 -2.11
N LEU A 507 -2.69 38.76 -2.61
CA LEU A 507 -1.98 37.80 -3.47
C LEU A 507 -1.48 38.49 -4.74
N GLU A 508 -2.35 39.22 -5.43
CA GLU A 508 -2.01 39.92 -6.66
C GLU A 508 -0.92 40.98 -6.43
N GLN A 509 -1.01 41.72 -5.32
CA GLN A 509 0.00 42.73 -4.97
C GLN A 509 1.37 42.09 -4.75
N LYS A 510 1.44 40.91 -4.12
CA LYS A 510 2.69 40.16 -3.93
C LYS A 510 3.24 39.60 -5.22
N VAL A 511 2.38 39.03 -6.07
CA VAL A 511 2.79 38.56 -7.40
C VAL A 511 3.32 39.74 -8.23
N ARG A 512 2.64 40.89 -8.22
CA ARG A 512 3.09 42.12 -8.88
C ARG A 512 4.42 42.61 -8.32
N TRP A 513 4.57 42.66 -6.99
CA TRP A 513 5.83 43.04 -6.34
C TRP A 513 6.97 42.12 -6.76
N PHE A 514 6.74 40.81 -6.76
CA PHE A 514 7.72 39.82 -7.22
C PHE A 514 8.06 39.99 -8.71
N CYS A 515 7.07 40.27 -9.56
CA CYS A 515 7.30 40.59 -10.97
C CYS A 515 8.18 41.82 -11.14
N CYS A 516 7.88 42.91 -10.43
CA CYS A 516 8.68 44.13 -10.46
C CYS A 516 10.11 43.89 -9.99
N TRP A 517 10.27 43.21 -8.85
CA TRP A 517 11.58 42.85 -8.31
C TRP A 517 12.41 42.01 -9.30
N LEU A 518 11.78 41.01 -9.91
CA LEU A 518 12.41 40.15 -10.90
C LEU A 518 12.75 40.90 -12.19
N ALA A 519 11.88 41.79 -12.65
CA ALA A 519 12.12 42.65 -13.81
C ALA A 519 13.33 43.57 -13.59
N VAL A 520 13.47 44.16 -12.41
CA VAL A 520 14.64 44.99 -12.04
C VAL A 520 15.91 44.15 -12.04
N GLN A 521 15.90 42.99 -11.38
CA GLN A 521 17.05 42.09 -11.33
C GLN A 521 17.50 41.66 -12.74
N ARG A 522 16.55 41.29 -13.60
CA ARG A 522 16.81 40.90 -14.99
C ARG A 522 17.28 42.08 -15.84
N GLY A 523 16.68 43.25 -15.69
CA GLY A 523 17.08 44.48 -16.39
C GLY A 523 18.53 44.86 -16.08
N ILE A 524 18.92 44.83 -14.80
CA ILE A 524 20.31 45.08 -14.38
C ILE A 524 21.25 44.03 -14.99
N SER A 525 20.88 42.74 -14.95
CA SER A 525 21.69 41.67 -15.53
C SER A 525 21.87 41.81 -17.05
N LEU A 526 20.80 42.19 -17.76
CA LEU A 526 20.81 42.41 -19.20
C LEU A 526 21.71 43.58 -19.59
N GLU A 527 21.59 44.71 -18.90
CA GLU A 527 22.41 45.90 -19.13
C GLU A 527 23.89 45.62 -18.80
N ALA A 528 24.16 44.90 -17.70
CA ALA A 528 25.51 44.47 -17.37
C ALA A 528 26.13 43.57 -18.46
N GLN A 529 25.36 42.63 -19.02
CA GLN A 529 25.81 41.81 -20.14
C GLN A 529 26.04 42.64 -21.41
N ARG A 530 25.16 43.61 -21.69
CA ARG A 530 25.30 44.53 -22.83
C ARG A 530 26.60 45.32 -22.74
N ARG A 531 26.90 45.91 -21.57
CA ARG A 531 28.16 46.64 -21.32
C ARG A 531 29.38 45.75 -21.47
N ARG A 532 29.36 44.51 -20.94
CA ARG A 532 30.45 43.55 -21.12
C ARG A 532 30.69 43.21 -22.59
N ARG A 533 29.63 43.06 -23.40
CA ARG A 533 29.75 42.82 -24.85
C ARG A 533 30.36 44.01 -25.59
N LEU A 534 29.98 45.24 -25.22
CA LEU A 534 30.56 46.45 -25.81
C LEU A 534 32.06 46.58 -25.51
N ILE A 535 32.47 46.33 -24.26
CA ILE A 535 33.89 46.34 -23.86
C ILE A 535 34.67 45.23 -24.58
N ALA A 536 34.11 44.03 -24.72
CA ALA A 536 34.75 42.95 -25.46
C ALA A 536 34.89 43.28 -26.96
N ARG A 537 33.89 43.94 -27.54
CA ARG A 537 33.93 44.40 -28.93
C ARG A 537 34.96 45.50 -29.14
N SER A 538 35.06 46.49 -28.24
CA SER A 538 36.07 47.55 -28.33
C SER A 538 37.48 46.97 -28.23
N LYS A 539 37.74 46.06 -27.28
CA LYS A 539 39.02 45.34 -27.17
C LYS A 539 39.37 44.58 -28.44
N ARG A 540 38.42 43.85 -29.02
CA ARG A 540 38.64 43.10 -30.26
C ARG A 540 38.95 44.02 -31.45
N ILE A 541 38.29 45.18 -31.54
CA ILE A 541 38.59 46.17 -32.58
C ILE A 541 40.00 46.74 -32.40
N GLU A 542 40.41 46.97 -31.16
CA GLU A 542 41.75 47.48 -30.84
C GLU A 542 42.85 46.43 -31.10
N GLU A 543 42.60 45.16 -30.79
CA GLU A 543 43.47 44.03 -31.17
C GLU A 543 43.63 43.92 -32.70
N LEU A 544 42.53 44.01 -33.45
CA LEU A 544 42.56 43.99 -34.92
C LEU A 544 43.31 45.19 -35.50
N ARG A 545 43.17 46.37 -34.89
CA ARG A 545 43.90 47.57 -35.28
C ARG A 545 45.40 47.39 -35.03
N ASN A 546 45.78 46.87 -33.86
CA ASN A 546 47.18 46.63 -33.52
C ASN A 546 47.83 45.57 -34.45
N LEU A 547 47.08 44.55 -34.87
CA LEU A 547 47.50 43.57 -35.87
C LEU A 547 47.72 44.20 -37.25
N SER A 548 46.82 45.10 -37.68
CA SER A 548 46.98 45.82 -38.95
C SER A 548 48.18 46.78 -38.93
N GLU A 549 48.47 47.40 -37.79
CA GLU A 549 49.65 48.27 -37.62
C GLU A 549 50.96 47.45 -37.57
N SER A 550 50.95 46.21 -37.06
CA SER A 550 52.13 45.33 -37.10
C SER A 550 52.44 44.78 -38.51
N ASP A 551 51.42 44.43 -39.29
CA ASP A 551 51.61 43.97 -40.68
C ASP A 551 52.12 45.11 -41.58
N SER A 552 51.74 46.36 -41.29
CA SER A 552 52.27 47.52 -42.01
C SER A 552 53.76 47.81 -41.73
N LYS A 553 54.32 47.29 -40.62
CA LYS A 553 55.73 47.47 -40.24
C LYS A 553 56.64 46.32 -40.68
N SER A 554 56.10 45.16 -41.08
CA SER A 554 56.88 44.00 -41.56
C SER A 554 56.97 43.91 -43.09
N GLY A 555 56.12 44.60 -43.86
CA GLY A 555 56.07 44.55 -45.33
C GLY A 555 57.12 45.38 -46.09
N GLY A 556 58.25 45.74 -45.45
CA GLY A 556 59.20 46.72 -45.97
C GLY A 556 60.63 46.22 -46.16
N MET A 557 60.86 45.02 -46.69
CA MET A 557 62.13 44.62 -47.32
C MET A 557 61.98 43.20 -47.91
N GLU A 558 61.80 43.09 -49.22
CA GLU A 558 62.36 41.96 -49.97
C GLU A 558 62.48 42.33 -51.45
N HIS A 559 63.74 42.32 -51.92
CA HIS A 559 64.17 42.55 -53.29
C HIS A 559 63.78 41.33 -54.14
N PHE A 560 63.00 41.53 -55.20
CA PHE A 560 62.80 40.53 -56.25
C PHE A 560 64.02 40.47 -57.19
N PRO A 561 64.55 39.27 -57.54
CA PRO A 561 65.19 39.04 -58.81
C PRO A 561 64.26 38.30 -59.79
N SER A 562 64.40 38.67 -61.06
CA SER A 562 63.78 38.11 -62.25
C SER A 562 64.27 36.70 -62.58
N GLU A 563 63.39 35.84 -63.09
CA GLU A 563 63.61 34.86 -64.18
C GLU A 563 62.33 34.04 -64.35
N SER A 564 61.65 34.15 -65.50
CA SER A 564 61.82 33.40 -66.75
C SER A 564 60.81 32.25 -66.86
N SER A 565 60.04 32.34 -67.95
CA SER A 565 59.06 31.38 -68.46
C SER A 565 59.67 29.99 -68.74
N PRO A 566 58.86 28.91 -68.79
CA PRO A 566 58.40 28.48 -70.10
C PRO A 566 56.97 27.91 -70.17
N THR A 567 56.43 28.05 -71.38
CA THR A 567 55.53 27.12 -72.12
C THR A 567 55.56 25.69 -71.59
N SER A 568 54.46 24.93 -71.46
CA SER A 568 53.31 24.75 -72.36
C SER A 568 52.08 24.23 -71.61
#